data_AF-A0A2C6M765-F1
#
_entry.id   AF-A0A2C6M765-F1
#
_cell.length_a   1.000
_cell.length_b   1.000
_cell.length_c   1.000
_cell.angle_alpha   90.00
_cell.angle_beta   90.00
_cell.angle_gamma   90.00
#
_symmetry.space_group_name_H-M   'P 1'
#
loop_
_entity.id
_entity.type
_entity.pdbx_description
1 polymer ?
#
loop_
_entity_poly.entity_id
_entity_poly.type
_entity_poly.pdbx_seq_one_letter_code
_entity_poly.pdbx_strand_id
1 'polypeptide(L)'
;MITVFIYNILAYIALETIYIVQDYMGLVIILSFLYGLTIIYLKAPVESPEKPLSFQQKKLLRKLSFLAVFFLFICQGLSYIYNKYELTNYAVSLIMLWQYLMLTSFGHKIMYFIDRFLLIILLKGR
;
A
#
# COMPACT_ATOMS: atom_id res chain seq x y z
N MET A 1 -6.09 12.79 -5.10
CA MET A 1 -4.91 13.67 -4.99
C MET A 1 -4.04 13.32 -3.79
N ILE A 2 -4.57 13.20 -2.57
CA ILE A 2 -3.78 12.93 -1.36
C ILE A 2 -2.96 11.64 -1.47
N THR A 3 -3.54 10.54 -1.95
CA THR A 3 -2.81 9.27 -2.13
C THR A 3 -1.62 9.39 -3.08
N VAL A 4 -1.77 10.09 -4.20
CA VAL A 4 -0.68 10.34 -5.17
C VAL A 4 0.44 11.16 -4.53
N PHE A 5 0.09 12.18 -3.74
CA PHE A 5 1.07 12.95 -2.98
C PHE A 5 1.83 12.07 -1.97
N ILE A 6 1.13 11.20 -1.24
CA ILE A 6 1.75 10.26 -0.31
C ILE A 6 2.66 9.25 -1.03
N TYR A 7 2.32 8.78 -2.24
CA TYR A 7 3.21 7.87 -2.97
C TYR A 7 4.53 8.54 -3.34
N ASN A 8 4.51 9.81 -3.73
CA ASN A 8 5.73 10.56 -4.00
C ASN A 8 6.59 10.72 -2.74
N ILE A 9 5.97 11.01 -1.59
CA ILE A 9 6.68 11.06 -0.30
C ILE A 9 7.28 9.69 0.04
N LEU A 10 6.54 8.61 -0.12
CA LEU A 10 7.04 7.26 0.17
C LEU A 10 8.16 6.84 -0.78
N ALA A 11 8.09 7.23 -2.05
CA ALA A 11 9.16 7.00 -3.01
C ALA A 11 10.42 7.81 -2.66
N TYR A 12 10.26 9.06 -2.23
CA TYR A 12 11.36 9.88 -1.73
C TYR A 12 12.00 9.27 -0.46
N ILE A 13 11.18 8.83 0.50
CA ILE A 13 11.66 8.10 1.68
C ILE A 13 12.42 6.84 1.28
N ALA A 14 11.92 6.09 0.29
CA ALA A 14 12.61 4.90 -0.19
C ALA A 14 14.01 5.25 -0.73
N LEU A 15 14.13 6.33 -1.51
CA LEU A 15 15.40 6.80 -2.05
C LEU A 15 16.39 7.14 -0.93
N GLU A 16 15.94 7.87 0.08
CA GLU A 16 16.79 8.33 1.19
C GLU A 16 17.11 7.24 2.21
N THR A 17 16.38 6.11 2.25
CA THR A 17 16.57 5.07 3.27
C THR A 17 16.96 3.70 2.71
N ILE A 18 17.07 3.54 1.38
CA ILE A 18 17.41 2.28 0.72
C ILE A 18 18.70 1.65 1.25
N TYR A 19 19.73 2.46 1.52
CA TYR A 19 21.04 1.96 1.99
C TYR A 19 20.95 1.27 3.37
N ILE A 20 19.95 1.60 4.19
CA ILE A 20 19.70 0.97 5.50
C ILE A 20 19.06 -0.40 5.33
N VAL A 21 18.21 -0.55 4.31
CA VAL A 21 17.28 -1.68 4.15
C VAL A 21 17.75 -2.69 3.10
N GLN A 22 18.71 -2.32 2.26
CA GLN A 22 19.16 -3.11 1.10
C GLN A 22 19.51 -4.56 1.43
N ASP A 23 20.16 -4.82 2.57
CA ASP A 23 20.57 -6.17 2.98
C ASP A 23 19.39 -7.03 3.47
N TYR A 24 18.30 -6.37 3.87
CA TYR A 24 17.08 -6.99 4.39
C TYR A 24 15.92 -6.93 3.38
N MET A 25 16.18 -6.57 2.12
CA MET A 25 15.15 -6.36 1.10
C MET A 25 14.22 -7.56 0.92
N GLY A 26 14.77 -8.78 0.87
CA GLY A 26 13.97 -9.99 0.76
C GLY A 26 12.99 -10.16 1.94
N LEU A 27 13.42 -9.82 3.15
CA LEU A 27 12.58 -9.86 4.35
C LEU A 27 11.48 -8.80 4.26
N VAL A 28 11.78 -7.58 3.78
CA VAL A 28 10.78 -6.52 3.58
C VAL A 28 9.71 -6.94 2.57
N ILE A 29 10.12 -7.53 1.44
CA ILE A 29 9.17 -8.03 0.43
C ILE A 29 8.25 -9.09 1.05
N ILE A 30 8.82 -10.09 1.73
CA ILE A 30 8.04 -11.16 2.39
C ILE A 30 7.08 -10.62 3.44
N LEU A 31 7.55 -9.75 4.35
CA LEU A 31 6.69 -9.17 5.39
C LEU A 31 5.59 -8.31 4.79
N SER A 32 5.90 -7.51 3.77
CA SER A 32 4.90 -6.67 3.09
C SER A 32 3.81 -7.52 2.42
N PHE A 33 4.19 -8.65 1.82
CA PHE A 33 3.26 -9.60 1.23
C PHE A 33 2.38 -10.30 2.27
N LEU A 34 2.97 -10.82 3.35
CA LEU A 34 2.23 -11.46 4.43
C LEU A 34 1.23 -10.49 5.07
N TYR A 35 1.67 -9.26 5.36
CA TYR A 35 0.78 -8.22 5.87
C TYR A 35 -0.36 -7.93 4.89
N GLY A 36 -0.06 -7.81 3.60
CA GLY A 36 -1.06 -7.62 2.55
C GLY A 36 -2.09 -8.74 2.47
N LEU A 37 -1.64 -10.00 2.51
CA LEU A 37 -2.54 -11.16 2.55
C LEU A 37 -3.46 -11.13 3.77
N THR A 38 -2.90 -10.84 4.95
CA THR A 38 -3.69 -10.76 6.18
C THR A 38 -4.75 -9.67 6.09
N ILE A 39 -4.36 -8.46 5.66
CA ILE A 39 -5.30 -7.35 5.54
C ILE A 39 -6.39 -7.65 4.50
N ILE A 40 -6.04 -8.16 3.32
CA ILE A 40 -7.03 -8.48 2.28
C ILE A 40 -7.98 -9.57 2.73
N TYR A 41 -7.48 -10.60 3.41
CA TYR A 41 -8.32 -11.67 3.96
C TYR A 41 -9.36 -11.11 4.95
N LEU A 42 -8.95 -10.18 5.82
CA LEU A 42 -9.80 -9.63 6.86
C LEU A 42 -10.71 -8.48 6.40
N LYS A 43 -10.28 -7.68 5.42
CA LYS A 43 -10.90 -6.38 5.09
C LYS A 43 -11.47 -6.30 3.67
N ALA A 44 -11.08 -7.19 2.75
CA ALA A 44 -11.57 -7.13 1.38
C ALA A 44 -12.79 -8.06 1.16
N PRO A 45 -13.76 -7.65 0.32
CA PRO A 45 -13.91 -6.32 -0.27
C PRO A 45 -14.42 -5.30 0.76
N VAL A 46 -14.01 -4.04 0.64
CA VAL A 46 -14.56 -2.96 1.47
C VAL A 46 -15.96 -2.64 0.96
N GLU A 47 -16.95 -2.73 1.85
CA GLU A 47 -18.34 -2.37 1.54
C GLU A 47 -18.61 -0.91 1.92
N SER A 48 -19.33 -0.19 1.05
CA SER A 48 -19.88 1.12 1.35
C SER A 48 -21.39 1.00 1.58
N PRO A 49 -21.96 1.66 2.60
CA PRO A 49 -23.41 1.72 2.81
C PRO A 49 -24.17 2.26 1.59
N GLU A 50 -23.54 3.18 0.85
CA GLU A 50 -24.13 3.85 -0.32
C GLU A 50 -24.19 2.94 -1.56
N LYS A 51 -23.42 1.85 -1.58
CA LYS A 51 -23.36 0.93 -2.71
C LYS A 51 -23.15 -0.52 -2.23
N PRO A 52 -24.23 -1.20 -1.80
CA PRO A 52 -24.14 -2.58 -1.34
C PRO A 52 -23.72 -3.50 -2.50
N LEU A 53 -22.78 -4.40 -2.23
CA LEU A 53 -22.27 -5.37 -3.20
C LEU A 53 -23.11 -6.65 -3.16
N SER A 54 -23.36 -7.25 -4.33
CA SER A 54 -23.97 -8.58 -4.39
C SER A 54 -22.99 -9.68 -3.93
N PHE A 55 -23.50 -10.84 -3.50
CA PHE A 55 -22.64 -11.95 -3.07
C PHE A 55 -21.60 -12.37 -4.13
N GLN A 56 -22.02 -12.41 -5.40
CA GLN A 56 -21.13 -12.76 -6.52
C GLN A 56 -20.04 -11.71 -6.73
N GLN A 57 -20.39 -10.42 -6.66
CA GLN A 57 -19.42 -9.32 -6.77
C GLN A 57 -18.42 -9.37 -5.62
N LYS A 58 -18.88 -9.64 -4.38
CA LYS A 58 -17.98 -9.75 -3.22
C LYS A 58 -16.94 -10.85 -3.42
N LYS A 59 -17.38 -12.02 -3.87
CA LYS A 59 -16.49 -13.17 -4.14
C LYS A 59 -15.48 -12.85 -5.25
N LEU A 60 -15.93 -12.22 -6.34
CA LEU A 60 -15.07 -11.82 -7.44
C LEU A 60 -14.01 -10.80 -7.00
N LEU A 61 -14.42 -9.72 -6.33
CA LEU A 61 -13.52 -8.65 -5.88
C LEU A 61 -12.49 -9.16 -4.87
N ARG A 62 -12.89 -10.05 -3.96
CA ARG A 62 -11.95 -10.72 -3.06
C ARG A 62 -10.91 -11.53 -3.84
N LYS A 63 -11.36 -12.34 -4.82
CA LYS A 63 -10.45 -13.13 -5.68
C LYS A 63 -9.47 -12.23 -6.45
N LEU A 64 -9.96 -11.14 -7.03
CA LEU A 64 -9.12 -10.18 -7.75
C LEU A 64 -8.13 -9.47 -6.82
N SER A 65 -8.53 -9.15 -5.59
CA SER A 65 -7.65 -8.53 -4.60
C SER A 65 -6.50 -9.47 -4.22
N PHE A 66 -6.79 -10.75 -3.97
CA PHE A 66 -5.74 -11.75 -3.76
C PHE A 66 -4.84 -11.90 -4.99
N LEU A 67 -5.43 -12.03 -6.18
CA LEU A 67 -4.67 -12.16 -7.42
C LEU A 67 -3.71 -10.99 -7.62
N ALA A 68 -4.14 -9.75 -7.37
CA ALA A 68 -3.30 -8.57 -7.46
C ALA A 68 -2.10 -8.62 -6.51
N VAL A 69 -2.31 -9.02 -5.24
CA VAL A 69 -1.21 -9.13 -4.26
C VAL A 69 -0.24 -10.24 -4.60
N PHE A 70 -0.73 -11.40 -5.05
CA PHE A 70 0.14 -12.48 -5.53
C PHE A 70 0.93 -12.06 -6.77
N PHE A 71 0.28 -11.39 -7.73
CA PHE A 71 0.94 -10.91 -8.94
C PHE A 71 2.06 -9.93 -8.61
N LEU A 72 1.80 -8.94 -7.76
CA LEU A 72 2.80 -7.97 -7.33
C LEU A 72 3.95 -8.62 -6.57
N PHE A 73 3.67 -9.59 -5.69
CA PHE A 73 4.71 -10.35 -4.99
C PHE A 73 5.60 -11.14 -5.95
N ILE A 74 5.02 -11.78 -6.97
CA ILE A 74 5.79 -12.48 -8.01
C ILE A 74 6.65 -11.50 -8.80
N CYS A 75 6.10 -10.35 -9.22
CA CYS A 75 6.87 -9.32 -9.91
C CYS A 75 8.04 -8.79 -9.08
N GLN A 76 7.82 -8.49 -7.79
CA GLN A 76 8.88 -8.06 -6.87
C GLN A 76 9.90 -9.18 -6.63
N GLY A 77 9.46 -10.43 -6.49
CA GLY A 77 10.35 -11.58 -6.33
C GLY A 77 11.26 -11.80 -7.55
N LEU A 78 10.70 -11.71 -8.76
CA LEU A 78 11.47 -11.76 -10.00
C LEU A 78 12.45 -10.59 -10.10
N SER A 79 12.00 -9.36 -9.87
CA SER A 79 12.88 -8.17 -9.87
C SER A 79 14.00 -8.32 -8.84
N TYR A 80 13.71 -8.83 -7.64
CA TYR A 80 14.72 -9.07 -6.60
C TYR A 80 15.77 -10.11 -7.01
N ILE A 81 15.39 -11.16 -7.74
CA ILE A 81 16.34 -12.17 -8.24
C ILE A 81 17.29 -11.57 -9.28
N TYR A 82 16.78 -10.73 -10.19
CA TYR A 82 17.59 -10.10 -11.24
C TYR A 82 18.40 -8.90 -10.72
N ASN A 83 17.85 -8.13 -9.79
CA ASN A 83 18.44 -6.92 -9.21
C ASN A 83 18.16 -6.86 -7.70
N LYS A 84 19.02 -7.49 -6.92
CA LYS A 84 18.87 -7.63 -5.45
C LYS A 84 18.64 -6.30 -4.72
N TYR A 85 19.26 -5.21 -5.20
CA TYR A 85 19.25 -3.89 -4.54
C TYR A 85 18.44 -2.83 -5.31
N GLU A 86 17.41 -3.25 -6.03
CA GLU A 86 16.60 -2.33 -6.81
C GLU A 86 15.75 -1.42 -5.90
N LEU A 87 15.99 -0.10 -5.98
CA LEU A 87 15.20 0.94 -5.29
C LEU A 87 13.69 0.76 -5.53
N THR A 88 13.33 0.37 -6.75
CA THR A 88 11.94 0.12 -7.15
C THR A 88 11.25 -0.88 -6.23
N ASN A 89 11.92 -1.98 -5.86
CA ASN A 89 11.32 -3.00 -5.00
C ASN A 89 10.96 -2.42 -3.63
N TYR A 90 11.84 -1.59 -3.06
CA TYR A 90 11.58 -0.97 -1.78
C TYR A 90 10.44 0.04 -1.84
N ALA A 91 10.47 0.93 -2.83
CA ALA A 91 9.42 1.94 -3.03
C ALA A 91 8.05 1.27 -3.21
N VAL A 92 7.97 0.22 -4.02
CA VAL A 92 6.74 -0.55 -4.21
C VAL A 92 6.29 -1.20 -2.89
N SER A 93 7.18 -1.82 -2.12
CA SER A 93 6.82 -2.40 -0.82
C SER A 93 6.26 -1.36 0.15
N LEU A 94 6.84 -0.16 0.25
CA LEU A 94 6.32 0.92 1.09
C LEU A 94 4.93 1.39 0.62
N ILE A 95 4.75 1.56 -0.70
CA ILE A 95 3.46 1.97 -1.29
C ILE A 95 2.40 0.89 -1.04
N MET A 96 2.74 -0.39 -1.15
CA MET A 96 1.83 -1.50 -0.87
C MET A 96 1.44 -1.56 0.60
N LEU A 97 2.40 -1.40 1.52
CA LEU A 97 2.10 -1.29 2.96
C LEU A 97 1.12 -0.14 3.24
N TRP A 98 1.31 1.01 2.57
CA TRP A 98 0.36 2.11 2.65
C TRP A 98 -1.03 1.73 2.10
N GLN A 99 -1.12 1.04 0.95
CA GLN A 99 -2.42 0.57 0.42
C GLN A 99 -3.14 -0.33 1.41
N TYR A 100 -2.43 -1.29 2.00
CA TYR A 100 -3.02 -2.21 2.97
C TYR A 100 -3.46 -1.47 4.22
N LEU A 101 -2.65 -0.54 4.72
CA LEU A 101 -3.01 0.31 5.85
C LEU A 101 -4.32 1.06 5.59
N MET A 102 -4.50 1.60 4.39
CA MET A 102 -5.70 2.34 3.97
C MET A 102 -6.98 1.50 3.92
N LEU A 103 -6.91 0.17 3.94
CA LEU A 103 -8.06 -0.73 4.10
C LEU A 103 -8.49 -0.89 5.56
N THR A 104 -7.68 -0.40 6.51
CA THR A 104 -7.95 -0.51 7.95
C THR A 104 -8.62 0.75 8.48
N SER A 105 -9.36 0.62 9.59
CA SER A 105 -9.93 1.76 10.31
C SER A 105 -8.85 2.75 10.80
N PHE A 106 -7.64 2.26 11.07
CA PHE A 106 -6.51 3.11 11.44
C PHE A 106 -6.01 3.94 10.24
N GLY A 107 -5.90 3.35 9.05
CA GLY A 107 -5.56 4.08 7.83
C GLY A 107 -6.58 5.18 7.51
N HIS A 108 -7.89 4.92 7.69
CA HIS A 108 -8.91 5.95 7.53
C HIS A 108 -8.73 7.13 8.49
N LYS A 109 -8.34 6.88 9.76
CA LYS A 109 -8.04 7.94 10.73
C LYS A 109 -6.81 8.75 10.33
N ILE A 110 -5.75 8.09 9.85
CA ILE A 110 -4.57 8.79 9.33
C ILE A 110 -4.94 9.67 8.15
N MET A 111 -5.74 9.17 7.21
CA MET A 111 -6.17 9.92 6.04
C MET A 111 -6.96 11.18 6.43
N TYR A 112 -7.90 11.04 7.38
CA TYR A 112 -8.65 12.18 7.91
C TYR A 112 -7.73 13.22 8.56
N PHE A 113 -6.70 12.78 9.30
CA PHE A 113 -5.71 13.67 9.89
C PHE A 113 -4.90 14.43 8.83
N ILE A 114 -4.40 13.73 7.81
CA ILE A 114 -3.64 14.33 6.70
C ILE A 114 -4.51 15.35 5.96
N ASP A 115 -5.75 14.99 5.66
CA ASP A 115 -6.70 15.88 4.97
C ASP A 115 -6.93 17.18 5.76
N ARG A 116 -7.18 17.08 7.07
CA ARG A 116 -7.32 18.27 7.93
C ARG A 116 -6.04 19.10 8.01
N PHE A 117 -4.88 18.45 8.09
CA PHE A 117 -3.60 19.15 8.14
C PHE A 117 -3.34 19.95 6.86
N LEU A 118 -3.62 19.35 5.69
CA LEU A 118 -3.49 20.02 4.40
C LEU A 118 -4.47 21.20 4.27
N LEU A 119 -5.71 21.04 4.73
CA LEU A 119 -6.69 22.14 4.75
C LEU A 119 -6.20 23.34 5.58
N ILE A 120 -5.61 23.09 6.76
CA ILE A 120 -5.05 24.16 7.61
C ILE A 120 -3.93 24.90 6.89
N ILE A 121 -3.02 24.18 6.23
CA ILE A 121 -1.91 24.80 5.48
C ILE A 121 -2.45 25.65 4.33
N LEU A 122 -3.39 25.12 3.55
CA LEU A 122 -3.98 25.80 2.40
C LEU A 122 -4.76 27.05 2.80
N LEU A 123 -5.46 27.03 3.94
CA LEU A 123 -6.18 28.18 4.46
C LEU A 123 -5.26 29.24 5.08
N LYS A 124 -4.12 28.83 5.63
CA LYS A 124 -3.11 29.76 6.20
C LYS A 124 -2.22 30.42 5.13
N GLY A 125 -2.20 29.86 3.92
CA GLY A 125 -1.50 30.41 2.75
C GLY A 125 -2.34 31.35 1.87
N ARG A 126 -3.59 31.64 2.27
CA ARG A 126 -4.44 32.70 1.70
C ARG A 126 -4.55 33.86 2.68
#